data_AF-A0A4Q3D648-F1
#
_entry.id   AF-A0A4Q3D648-F1
#
_cell.length_a   1.000
_cell.length_b   1.000
_cell.length_c   1.000
_cell.angle_alpha   90.00
_cell.angle_beta   90.00
_cell.angle_gamma   90.00
#
_symmetry.space_group_name_H-M   'P 1'
#
loop_
_entity.id
_entity.type
_entity.pdbx_description
1 polymer ?
#
loop_
_entity_poly.entity_id
_entity_poly.type
_entity_poly.pdbx_seq_one_letter_code
_entity_poly.pdbx_strand_id
1 'polypeptide(L)'
;MILISQSSAALAGAALALLVIGATWALWTGLRARADAAAMAEDHVRFNTLVSGSPAQAMIVRADGRIEMPRRLADWLGLQQIPRELDALAGGEGGLMPEDL
;
A
#
# COMPACT_ATOMS: atom_id res chain seq x y z
N MET A 1 -20.93 56.80 -8.21
CA MET A 1 -21.53 56.12 -7.04
C MET A 1 -21.95 54.74 -7.53
N ILE A 2 -21.27 53.68 -7.13
CA ILE A 2 -21.61 52.31 -7.59
C ILE A 2 -22.85 51.88 -6.82
N LEU A 3 -24.03 52.06 -7.42
CA LEU A 3 -25.31 51.55 -6.90
C LEU A 3 -25.38 50.07 -7.21
N ILE A 4 -24.78 49.25 -6.35
CA ILE A 4 -24.97 47.80 -6.38
C ILE A 4 -26.41 47.53 -5.97
N SER A 5 -27.20 46.87 -6.84
CA SER A 5 -28.56 46.50 -6.48
C SER A 5 -28.52 45.48 -5.34
N GLN A 6 -29.45 45.56 -4.39
CA GLN A 6 -29.49 44.66 -3.23
C GLN A 6 -29.45 43.17 -3.62
N SER A 7 -30.07 42.81 -4.75
CA SER A 7 -30.04 41.44 -5.28
C SER A 7 -28.64 41.02 -5.76
N SER A 8 -27.89 41.91 -6.42
CA SER A 8 -26.51 41.62 -6.85
C SER A 8 -25.55 41.46 -5.66
N ALA A 9 -25.70 42.28 -4.62
CA ALA A 9 -24.93 42.13 -3.38
C ALA A 9 -25.25 40.80 -2.67
N ALA A 10 -26.53 40.42 -2.60
CA ALA A 10 -26.96 39.16 -2.01
C ALA A 10 -26.40 37.93 -2.77
N LEU A 11 -26.44 37.96 -4.11
CA LEU A 11 -25.88 36.89 -4.94
C LEU A 11 -24.36 36.77 -4.79
N ALA A 12 -23.66 37.90 -4.76
CA ALA A 12 -22.21 37.90 -4.52
C ALA A 12 -21.86 37.33 -3.14
N GLY A 13 -22.60 37.72 -2.10
CA GLY A 13 -22.44 37.17 -0.75
C GLY A 13 -22.71 35.66 -0.69
N ALA A 14 -23.79 35.20 -1.33
CA ALA A 14 -24.12 33.78 -1.40
C ALA A 14 -23.04 32.97 -2.14
N ALA A 15 -22.53 33.50 -3.26
CA ALA A 15 -21.45 32.86 -4.01
C ALA A 15 -20.17 32.74 -3.16
N LEU A 16 -19.78 33.81 -2.46
CA LEU A 16 -18.63 33.79 -1.55
C LEU A 16 -18.83 32.80 -0.40
N ALA A 17 -20.02 32.76 0.20
CA ALA A 17 -20.35 31.82 1.27
C ALA A 17 -20.22 30.37 0.80
N LEU A 18 -20.74 30.05 -0.39
CA LEU A 18 -20.60 28.71 -0.98
C LEU A 18 -19.14 28.34 -1.24
N LEU A 19 -18.33 29.28 -1.74
CA LEU A 19 -16.90 29.05 -1.95
C LEU A 19 -16.16 28.78 -0.63
N VAL A 20 -16.46 29.54 0.43
CA VAL A 20 -15.85 29.33 1.75
C VAL A 20 -16.24 27.96 2.31
N ILE A 21 -17.52 27.59 2.25
CA ILE A 21 -18.00 26.28 2.69
C ILE A 21 -17.30 25.16 1.91
N GLY A 22 -17.23 25.29 0.58
CA GLY A 22 -16.55 24.32 -0.29
C GLY A 22 -15.06 24.18 0.03
N ALA A 23 -14.36 25.30 0.24
CA ALA A 23 -12.94 25.30 0.60
C ALA A 23 -12.70 24.66 1.97
N THR A 24 -13.52 24.98 2.98
CA THR A 24 -13.43 24.35 4.31
C THR A 24 -13.67 22.85 4.24
N TRP A 25 -14.66 22.41 3.45
CA TRP A 25 -14.94 20.99 3.28
C TRP A 25 -13.81 20.24 2.56
N ALA A 26 -13.26 20.83 1.49
CA ALA A 26 -12.11 20.28 0.78
C ALA A 26 -10.86 20.18 1.69
N LEU A 27 -10.62 21.20 2.51
CA LEU A 27 -9.50 21.18 3.46
C LEU A 27 -9.70 20.11 4.54
N TRP A 28 -10.90 20.00 5.09
CA TRP A 28 -11.21 19.01 6.12
C TRP A 28 -11.07 17.57 5.61
N THR A 29 -11.61 17.30 4.42
CA THR A 29 -11.49 15.97 3.77
C THR A 29 -10.05 15.65 3.41
N GLY A 30 -9.28 16.62 2.90
CA GLY A 30 -7.85 16.46 2.62
C GLY A 30 -7.01 16.19 3.87
N LEU A 31 -7.25 16.91 4.97
CA LEU A 31 -6.56 16.67 6.24
C LEU A 31 -6.89 15.30 6.82
N ARG A 32 -8.16 14.89 6.74
CA ARG A 32 -8.59 13.56 7.19
C ARG A 32 -7.94 12.44 6.37
N ALA A 33 -7.96 12.54 5.04
CA ALA A 33 -7.29 11.59 4.16
C ALA A 33 -5.78 11.50 4.44
N ARG A 34 -5.13 12.63 4.74
CA ARG A 34 -3.72 12.66 5.13
C ARG A 34 -3.47 11.94 6.46
N ALA A 35 -4.34 12.14 7.45
CA ALA A 35 -4.23 11.46 8.74
C ALA A 35 -4.42 9.95 8.59
N ASP A 36 -5.43 9.53 7.83
CA ASP A 36 -5.70 8.12 7.55
C ASP A 36 -4.52 7.46 6.82
N ALA A 37 -3.94 8.14 5.82
CA ALA A 37 -2.76 7.65 5.10
C ALA A 37 -1.52 7.52 6.00
N ALA A 38 -1.33 8.45 6.94
CA ALA A 38 -0.23 8.39 7.90
C ALA A 38 -0.39 7.19 8.86
N ALA A 39 -1.61 6.95 9.35
CA ALA A 39 -1.90 5.79 10.19
C ALA A 39 -1.65 4.47 9.45
N MET A 40 -2.10 4.37 8.18
CA MET A 40 -1.82 3.19 7.35
C MET A 40 -0.32 2.98 7.14
N ALA A 41 0.46 4.05 6.89
CA ALA A 41 1.90 3.93 6.72
C ALA A 41 2.60 3.40 8.00
N GLU A 42 2.17 3.86 9.18
CA GLU A 42 2.70 3.41 10.46
C GLU A 42 2.39 1.93 10.72
N ASP A 43 1.16 1.49 10.45
CA ASP A 43 0.77 0.08 10.54
C ASP A 43 1.60 -0.80 9.61
N HIS A 44 1.83 -0.36 8.36
CA HIS A 44 2.67 -1.07 7.41
C HIS A 44 4.10 -1.25 7.91
N VAL A 45 4.70 -0.21 8.50
CA VAL A 45 6.04 -0.29 9.10
C VAL A 45 6.06 -1.30 10.24
N ARG A 46 5.03 -1.30 11.10
CA ARG A 46 4.91 -2.25 12.20
C ARG A 46 4.77 -3.69 11.69
N PHE A 47 3.91 -3.95 10.70
CA PHE A 47 3.78 -5.26 10.08
C PHE A 47 5.08 -5.72 9.43
N ASN A 48 5.75 -4.85 8.69
CA ASN A 48 7.03 -5.19 8.07
C ASN A 48 8.11 -5.51 9.13
N THR A 49 8.09 -4.80 10.26
CA THR A 49 8.98 -5.09 11.39
C THR A 49 8.68 -6.47 11.99
N LEU A 50 7.41 -6.79 12.23
CA LEU A 50 6.98 -8.10 12.72
C LEU A 50 7.34 -9.23 11.75
N VAL A 51 7.15 -9.03 10.44
CA VAL A 51 7.53 -9.99 9.39
C VAL A 51 9.05 -10.16 9.34
N SER A 52 9.83 -9.08 9.43
CA SER A 52 11.30 -9.15 9.38
C SER A 52 11.91 -9.86 10.59
N GLY A 53 11.25 -9.77 11.75
CA GLY A 53 11.63 -10.45 12.98
C GLY A 53 11.00 -11.84 13.15
N SER A 54 10.04 -12.21 12.29
CA SER A 54 9.40 -13.51 12.31
C SER A 54 10.38 -14.61 11.86
N PRO A 55 10.45 -15.74 12.57
CA PRO A 55 11.21 -16.90 12.13
C PRO A 55 10.57 -17.59 10.90
N ALA A 56 9.30 -17.32 10.59
CA ALA A 56 8.63 -17.85 9.41
C ALA A 56 8.73 -16.87 8.24
N GLN A 57 9.43 -17.25 7.17
CA GLN A 57 9.56 -16.50 5.93
C GLN A 57 8.62 -17.07 4.86
N ALA A 58 7.68 -16.27 4.35
CA ALA A 58 6.73 -16.71 3.33
C ALA A 58 7.27 -16.55 1.90
N MET A 59 6.96 -17.51 1.02
CA MET A 59 7.13 -17.43 -0.43
C MET A 59 5.75 -17.40 -1.09
N ILE A 60 5.56 -16.56 -2.11
CA ILE A 60 4.30 -16.48 -2.85
C ILE A 60 4.41 -17.35 -4.10
N VAL A 61 3.47 -18.26 -4.28
CA VAL A 61 3.31 -19.07 -5.50
C VAL A 61 2.10 -18.54 -6.26
N ARG A 62 2.32 -18.09 -7.50
CA ARG A 62 1.26 -17.62 -8.40
C ARG A 62 0.57 -18.83 -9.04
N ALA A 63 -0.67 -18.64 -9.49
CA ALA A 63 -1.46 -19.69 -10.16
C ALA A 63 -0.79 -20.29 -11.42
N ASP A 64 0.17 -19.59 -12.01
CA ASP A 64 0.96 -20.04 -13.16
C ASP A 64 2.29 -20.72 -12.76
N GLY A 65 2.50 -21.00 -11.47
CA GLY A 65 3.70 -21.63 -10.96
C GLY A 65 4.89 -20.68 -10.76
N ARG A 66 4.76 -19.39 -11.10
CA ARG A 66 5.81 -18.40 -10.81
C ARG A 66 5.91 -18.13 -9.31
N ILE A 67 7.12 -17.99 -8.82
CA ILE A 67 7.38 -17.78 -7.39
C ILE A 67 8.06 -16.44 -7.10
N GLU A 68 7.67 -15.84 -5.99
CA GLU A 68 8.32 -14.66 -5.40
C GLU A 68 8.82 -15.06 -4.01
N MET A 69 10.15 -15.23 -3.91
CA MET A 69 10.80 -15.72 -2.71
C MET A 69 11.74 -14.66 -2.10
N PRO A 70 11.67 -14.43 -0.78
CA PRO A 70 12.64 -13.61 -0.05
C PRO A 70 14.04 -14.22 -0.08
N ARG A 71 15.08 -13.39 -0.27
CA ARG A 71 16.48 -13.86 -0.37
C ARG A 71 16.92 -14.75 0.80
N ARG A 72 16.51 -14.40 2.03
CA ARG A 72 16.81 -15.17 3.24
C ARG A 72 16.28 -16.61 3.17
N LEU A 73 15.09 -16.82 2.59
CA LEU A 73 14.54 -18.17 2.43
C LEU A 73 15.33 -18.97 1.38
N ALA A 74 15.77 -18.31 0.31
CA ALA A 74 16.66 -18.92 -0.68
C ALA A 74 17.97 -19.39 -0.02
N ASP A 75 18.55 -18.55 0.85
CA ASP A 75 19.77 -18.89 1.58
C ASP A 75 19.55 -20.07 2.55
N TRP A 76 18.38 -20.16 3.21
CA TRP A 76 18.02 -21.30 4.06
C TRP A 76 17.87 -22.61 3.28
N LEU A 77 17.31 -22.54 2.07
CA LEU A 77 17.17 -23.68 1.16
C LEU A 77 18.48 -24.03 0.42
N GLY A 78 19.56 -23.27 0.64
CA GLY A 78 20.85 -23.51 0.00
C GLY A 78 20.93 -23.10 -1.47
N LEU A 79 20.01 -22.26 -1.94
CA LEU A 79 19.89 -21.87 -3.35
C LEU A 79 20.88 -20.74 -3.70
N GLN A 80 21.70 -20.94 -4.72
CA GLN A 80 22.64 -19.90 -5.17
C GLN A 80 21.98 -18.74 -5.92
N GLN A 81 20.86 -19.02 -6.59
CA GLN A 81 20.06 -18.05 -7.32
C GLN A 81 18.59 -18.22 -6.96
N ILE A 82 17.85 -17.11 -6.88
CA ILE A 82 16.41 -17.16 -6.62
C ILE A 82 15.71 -17.73 -7.87
N PRO A 83 15.09 -18.92 -7.79
CA PRO A 83 14.32 -19.50 -8.88
C PRO A 83 13.06 -18.67 -9.16
N ARG A 84 12.59 -18.68 -10.42
CA ARG A 84 11.41 -17.93 -10.86
C ARG A 84 10.15 -18.77 -10.92
N GLU A 85 10.29 -20.09 -10.92
CA GLU A 85 9.20 -21.06 -11.04
C GLU A 85 9.32 -22.12 -9.96
N LEU A 86 8.17 -22.64 -9.50
CA LEU A 86 8.09 -23.62 -8.43
C LEU A 86 8.76 -24.94 -8.81
N ASP A 87 8.69 -25.34 -10.08
CA ASP A 87 9.28 -26.59 -10.57
C ASP A 87 10.81 -26.60 -10.44
N ALA A 88 11.44 -25.43 -10.49
CA ALA A 88 12.87 -25.28 -10.28
C ALA A 88 13.31 -25.53 -8.82
N LEU A 89 12.35 -25.59 -7.88
CA LEU A 89 12.62 -25.97 -6.49
C LEU A 89 12.57 -27.49 -6.27
N ALA A 90 12.00 -28.26 -7.20
CA ALA A 90 11.88 -29.70 -7.07
C ALA A 90 13.17 -30.42 -7.47
N GLY A 91 13.68 -31.29 -6.59
CA GLY A 91 14.81 -32.18 -6.88
C GLY A 91 16.17 -31.66 -6.44
N GLY A 92 17.23 -32.43 -6.73
CA GLY A 92 18.53 -32.43 -6.01
C GLY A 92 19.12 -31.08 -5.58
N GLU A 93 19.21 -30.09 -6.46
CA GLU A 93 19.73 -28.74 -6.13
C GLU A 93 18.63 -27.66 -6.01
N GLY A 94 17.36 -28.03 -6.12
CA GLY A 94 16.20 -27.14 -6.01
C GLY A 94 15.79 -26.81 -4.57
N GLY A 95 16.39 -27.45 -3.57
CA GLY A 95 16.16 -27.16 -2.16
C GLY A 95 14.92 -27.80 -1.55
N LEU A 96 13.99 -28.37 -2.34
CA LEU A 96 12.88 -29.21 -1.87
C LEU A 96 13.09 -30.68 -2.28
N MET A 97 12.86 -31.58 -1.33
CA MET A 97 12.91 -33.02 -1.57
C MET A 97 11.58 -33.51 -2.14
N PRO A 98 11.55 -34.68 -2.81
CA PRO A 98 10.31 -35.24 -3.34
C PRO A 98 9.24 -35.48 -2.26
N GLU A 99 9.63 -35.72 -1.01
CA GLU A 99 8.73 -35.82 0.14
C GLU A 99 8.12 -34.50 0.63
N ASP A 100 8.64 -33.35 0.18
CA ASP A 100 8.19 -32.01 0.58
C ASP A 100 7.10 -31.42 -0.34
N LEU A 101 6.83 -32.07 -1.48
CA LEU A 101 5.83 -31.67 -2.49
C LEU A 101 4.45 -32.29 -2.23
#